data_AF-C1FEW4-F1
#
_entry.id   AF-C1FEW4-F1
#
_cell.length_a   1.000
_cell.length_b   1.000
_cell.length_c   1.000
_cell.angle_alpha   90.00
_cell.angle_beta   90.00
_cell.angle_gamma   90.00
#
_symmetry.space_group_name_H-M   'P 1'
#
loop_
_entity.id
_entity.type
_entity.pdbx_description
1 polymer ?
#
loop_
_entity_poly.entity_id
_entity_poly.type
_entity_poly.pdbx_seq_one_letter_code
_entity_poly.pdbx_strand_id
1 'polypeptide(L)'
;MPCFICSQVLGIDAEFVSLAPAVKEPNPEVPGGPDIVVQAARLGLARVSVVRGGQTSGLGDSNDTASLVPVIDDYIRAVEPVHDYLTRFSGLVPGDLDPALSKHHIVELKHAYLKLRYLVDAGCVFVGHGLKQDFKMINVTVPPAQIVDTVELFHFKRQRKLSLRFLASYLLKEDIQQETHDSIEDARTAVRLYHKYLEMQAAG
;
A
#
# COMPACT_ATOMS: atom_id res chain seq x y z
N MET A 1 -10.77 24.58 -10.87
CA MET A 1 -10.85 23.11 -10.95
C MET A 1 -9.45 22.59 -11.27
N PRO A 2 -8.90 21.60 -10.55
CA PRO A 2 -7.62 21.03 -10.93
C PRO A 2 -7.80 20.30 -12.27
N CYS A 3 -6.94 20.62 -13.23
CA CYS A 3 -6.92 20.00 -14.54
C CYS A 3 -6.34 18.59 -14.42
N PHE A 4 -7.19 17.56 -14.42
CA PHE A 4 -6.79 16.15 -14.38
C PHE A 4 -6.24 15.60 -15.71
N ILE A 5 -6.01 16.46 -16.71
CA ILE A 5 -5.86 16.03 -18.11
C ILE A 5 -4.42 15.58 -18.46
N CYS A 6 -3.43 15.72 -17.56
CA CYS A 6 -2.04 15.34 -17.88
C CYS A 6 -1.25 14.60 -16.77
N SER A 7 -1.89 14.24 -15.65
CA SER A 7 -1.19 13.53 -14.56
C SER A 7 -1.29 12.02 -14.73
N GLN A 8 -0.15 11.34 -14.78
CA GLN A 8 -0.10 9.88 -14.84
C GLN A 8 -0.63 9.27 -13.54
N VAL A 9 -1.59 8.34 -13.65
CA VAL A 9 -2.12 7.56 -12.54
C VAL A 9 -1.22 6.35 -12.29
N LEU A 10 -0.90 6.11 -11.02
CA LEU A 10 -0.09 5.00 -10.55
C LEU A 10 -0.78 4.30 -9.39
N GLY A 11 -0.89 2.98 -9.45
CA GLY A 11 -1.24 2.16 -8.28
C GLY A 11 -0.01 2.02 -7.38
N ILE A 12 -0.18 2.13 -6.06
CA ILE A 12 0.90 1.92 -5.10
C ILE A 12 0.40 1.12 -3.91
N ASP A 13 1.27 0.24 -3.43
CA ASP A 13 1.13 -0.48 -2.18
C ASP A 13 2.52 -0.70 -1.54
N ALA A 14 2.58 -0.85 -0.22
CA ALA A 14 3.82 -1.03 0.51
C ALA A 14 3.66 -1.97 1.69
N GLU A 15 4.69 -2.79 1.90
CA GLU A 15 4.72 -3.79 2.96
C GLU A 15 5.80 -3.49 3.98
N PHE A 16 5.50 -3.84 5.23
CA PHE A 16 6.33 -3.51 6.39
C PHE A 16 6.65 -4.75 7.21
N VAL A 17 7.81 -4.72 7.85
CA VAL A 17 8.25 -5.72 8.83
C VAL A 17 8.40 -5.09 10.21
N SER A 18 8.28 -5.90 11.25
CA SER A 18 8.57 -5.48 12.62
C SER A 18 10.06 -5.60 12.89
N LEU A 19 10.68 -4.48 13.24
CA LEU A 19 12.09 -4.40 13.65
C LEU A 19 12.24 -4.49 15.17
N ALA A 20 11.21 -4.10 15.92
CA ALA A 20 11.13 -4.28 17.35
C ALA A 20 9.67 -4.40 17.81
N PRO A 21 9.37 -5.29 18.78
CA PRO A 21 8.02 -5.42 19.30
C PRO A 21 7.60 -4.19 20.10
N ALA A 22 6.29 -4.03 20.29
CA ALA A 22 5.77 -3.02 21.21
C ALA A 22 6.17 -3.36 22.64
N VAL A 23 6.63 -2.36 23.41
CA VAL A 23 6.91 -2.53 24.84
C VAL A 23 5.62 -2.34 25.60
N LYS A 24 5.27 -3.34 26.41
CA LYS A 24 4.10 -3.35 27.26
C LYS A 24 4.52 -3.35 28.71
N GLU A 25 3.87 -2.52 29.52
CA GLU A 25 4.11 -2.44 30.95
C GLU A 25 2.78 -2.56 31.71
N PRO A 26 2.79 -3.07 32.95
CA PRO A 26 1.58 -3.11 33.78
C PRO A 26 0.97 -1.72 33.93
N ASN A 27 -0.35 -1.61 33.85
CA ASN A 27 -1.03 -0.34 34.03
C ASN A 27 -0.87 0.16 35.49
N PRO A 28 -0.20 1.30 35.74
CA PRO A 28 -0.03 1.82 37.09
C PRO A 28 -1.35 2.32 37.69
N GLU A 29 -2.35 2.67 36.86
CA GLU A 29 -3.66 3.16 37.30
C GLU A 29 -4.62 2.02 37.66
N VAL A 30 -4.40 0.82 37.11
CA VAL A 30 -5.26 -0.35 37.32
C VAL A 30 -4.41 -1.58 37.64
N PRO A 31 -4.00 -1.77 38.92
CA PRO A 31 -3.25 -2.95 39.33
C PRO A 31 -3.99 -4.25 39.02
N GLY A 32 -3.33 -5.18 38.31
CA GLY A 32 -3.94 -6.42 37.84
C GLY A 32 -4.82 -6.29 36.58
N GLY A 33 -4.91 -5.08 36.00
CA GLY A 33 -5.52 -4.85 34.69
C GLY A 33 -4.61 -5.26 33.52
N PRO A 34 -5.08 -5.13 32.27
CA PRO A 34 -4.27 -5.43 31.09
C PRO A 34 -3.08 -4.47 30.98
N ASP A 35 -1.96 -4.99 30.50
CA ASP A 35 -0.78 -4.17 30.21
C ASP A 35 -1.08 -3.05 29.21
N ILE A 36 -0.45 -1.91 29.43
CA ILE A 36 -0.49 -0.76 28.53
C ILE A 36 0.72 -0.78 27.59
N VAL A 37 0.51 -0.34 26.35
CA VAL A 37 1.61 -0.14 25.40
C VAL A 37 2.29 1.19 25.72
N VAL A 38 3.50 1.13 26.27
CA VAL A 38 4.30 2.33 26.57
C VAL A 38 5.16 2.76 25.39
N GLN A 39 5.53 1.81 24.52
CA GLN A 39 6.25 2.07 23.28
C GLN A 39 5.63 1.24 22.16
N ALA A 40 5.25 1.91 21.07
CA ALA A 40 4.71 1.24 19.89
C ALA A 40 5.77 0.34 19.21
N ALA A 41 5.30 -0.69 18.51
CA ALA A 41 6.17 -1.52 17.68
C ALA A 41 6.86 -0.65 16.62
N ARG A 42 8.13 -0.96 16.35
CA ARG A 42 8.89 -0.24 15.33
C ARG A 42 8.81 -1.02 14.04
N LEU A 43 8.12 -0.44 13.05
CA LEU A 43 8.00 -1.00 11.72
C LEU A 43 9.04 -0.40 10.77
N GLY A 44 9.52 -1.20 9.83
CA GLY A 44 10.39 -0.78 8.74
C GLY A 44 9.76 -1.09 7.39
N LEU A 45 9.93 -0.19 6.41
CA LEU A 45 9.53 -0.45 5.03
C LEU A 45 10.37 -1.60 4.48
N ALA A 46 9.71 -2.58 3.87
CA ALA A 46 10.34 -3.81 3.42
C ALA A 46 10.07 -4.15 1.95
N ARG A 47 8.93 -3.73 1.40
CA ARG A 47 8.64 -3.81 -0.05
C ARG A 47 7.81 -2.60 -0.46
N VAL A 48 8.03 -2.09 -1.66
CA VAL A 48 7.14 -1.12 -2.28
C VAL A 48 6.88 -1.48 -3.74
N SER A 49 5.61 -1.52 -4.11
CA SER A 49 5.16 -1.85 -5.45
C SER A 49 4.44 -0.64 -6.04
N VAL A 50 4.80 -0.28 -7.27
CA VAL A 50 4.10 0.76 -8.05
C VAL A 50 3.77 0.19 -9.42
N VAL A 51 2.50 0.27 -9.79
CA VAL A 51 1.97 -0.22 -11.08
C VAL A 51 1.44 0.95 -11.90
N ARG A 52 1.52 0.85 -13.23
CA ARG A 52 0.84 1.84 -14.10
C ARG A 52 -0.66 1.74 -13.91
N GLY A 53 -1.35 2.89 -13.85
CA GLY A 53 -2.79 2.95 -13.65
C GLY A 53 -3.65 2.75 -14.91
N GLY A 54 -3.04 2.52 -16.07
CA GLY A 54 -3.72 2.56 -17.37
C GLY A 54 -4.10 3.98 -17.82
N GLN A 55 -4.52 4.16 -19.08
CA GLN A 55 -5.03 5.46 -19.56
C GLN A 55 -6.46 5.68 -19.08
N THR A 56 -6.76 6.89 -18.60
CA THR A 56 -8.12 7.35 -18.27
C THR A 56 -8.95 7.73 -19.51
N SER A 57 -8.36 7.70 -20.71
CA SER A 57 -8.91 8.30 -21.93
C SER A 57 -9.71 7.37 -22.84
N GLY A 58 -10.19 6.24 -22.35
CA GLY A 58 -11.10 5.38 -23.10
C GLY A 58 -11.70 4.29 -22.23
N LEU A 59 -12.93 3.89 -22.54
CA LEU A 59 -13.59 2.67 -22.06
C LEU A 59 -12.77 1.43 -22.47
N GLY A 60 -11.56 1.29 -21.93
CA GLY A 60 -10.82 0.05 -21.92
C GLY A 60 -11.44 -0.87 -20.87
N ASP A 61 -11.46 -2.15 -21.17
CA ASP A 61 -11.99 -3.18 -20.26
C ASP A 61 -11.30 -3.03 -18.89
N SER A 62 -12.06 -2.71 -17.83
CA SER A 62 -11.52 -2.50 -16.48
C SER A 62 -10.91 -3.78 -15.86
N ASN A 63 -11.00 -4.89 -16.59
CA ASN A 63 -10.33 -6.15 -16.31
C ASN A 63 -8.98 -6.34 -17.01
N ASP A 64 -8.55 -5.43 -17.89
CA ASP A 64 -7.27 -5.57 -18.61
C ASP A 64 -6.07 -5.30 -17.69
N THR A 65 -5.71 -6.33 -16.94
CA THR A 65 -4.56 -6.34 -16.03
C THR A 65 -3.23 -6.28 -16.80
N ALA A 66 -3.22 -6.55 -18.11
CA ALA A 66 -2.03 -6.42 -18.94
C ALA A 66 -1.56 -4.97 -19.06
N SER A 67 -2.46 -4.00 -18.86
CA SER A 67 -2.15 -2.57 -18.80
C SER A 67 -1.53 -2.13 -17.46
N LEU A 68 -1.73 -2.91 -16.39
CA LEU A 68 -1.29 -2.61 -15.02
C LEU A 68 0.09 -3.20 -14.71
N VAL A 69 1.06 -2.86 -15.57
CA VAL A 69 2.43 -3.36 -15.47
C VAL A 69 3.17 -2.70 -14.29
N PRO A 70 3.82 -3.48 -13.41
CA PRO A 70 4.69 -2.95 -12.36
C PRO A 70 5.84 -2.15 -12.96
N VAL A 71 6.05 -0.94 -12.44
CA VAL A 71 7.19 -0.07 -12.77
C VAL A 71 8.19 0.02 -11.63
N ILE A 72 7.75 -0.26 -10.41
CA ILE A 72 8.60 -0.45 -9.23
C ILE A 72 8.08 -1.71 -8.52
N ASP A 73 8.99 -2.61 -8.17
CA ASP A 73 8.76 -3.73 -7.25
C ASP A 73 10.08 -3.91 -6.49
N ASP A 74 10.29 -3.01 -5.54
CA ASP A 74 11.56 -2.87 -4.84
C ASP A 74 11.44 -3.49 -3.45
N TYR A 75 12.33 -4.46 -3.17
CA TYR A 75 12.49 -5.03 -1.84
C TYR A 75 13.59 -4.24 -1.12
N ILE A 76 13.33 -3.86 0.12
CA ILE A 76 14.22 -2.95 0.85
C ILE A 76 15.19 -3.77 1.69
N ARG A 77 16.48 -3.57 1.46
CA ARG A 77 17.55 -4.21 2.23
C ARG A 77 17.35 -3.96 3.73
N ALA A 78 17.31 -5.04 4.51
CA ALA A 78 17.35 -4.96 5.95
C ALA A 78 18.76 -4.53 6.43
N VAL A 79 18.85 -3.39 7.12
CA VAL A 79 20.10 -2.89 7.72
C VAL A 79 20.32 -3.41 9.13
N GLU A 80 19.25 -3.91 9.75
CA GLU A 80 19.22 -4.48 11.09
C GLU A 80 18.38 -5.76 11.10
N PRO A 81 18.52 -6.62 12.13
CA PRO A 81 17.74 -7.85 12.21
C PRO A 81 16.24 -7.59 12.26
N VAL A 82 15.50 -8.29 11.41
CA VAL A 82 14.03 -8.28 11.44
C VAL A 82 13.54 -9.14 12.60
N HIS A 83 12.69 -8.57 13.46
CA HIS A 83 12.09 -9.28 14.59
C HIS A 83 10.94 -10.19 14.14
N ASP A 84 10.05 -9.67 13.30
CA ASP A 84 8.94 -10.42 12.71
C ASP A 84 8.66 -9.90 11.30
N TYR A 85 8.63 -10.79 10.31
CA TYR A 85 8.36 -10.45 8.92
C TYR A 85 6.89 -10.13 8.67
N LEU A 86 6.00 -10.47 9.59
CA LEU A 86 4.55 -10.30 9.42
C LEU A 86 4.03 -11.00 8.15
N THR A 87 4.61 -12.14 7.78
CA THR A 87 4.44 -12.82 6.48
C THR A 87 3.00 -12.96 6.01
N ARG A 88 2.06 -13.20 6.94
CA ARG A 88 0.62 -13.26 6.63
C ARG A 88 0.10 -11.96 5.99
N PHE A 89 0.60 -10.82 6.43
CA PHE A 89 0.19 -9.49 6.01
C PHE A 89 1.16 -8.85 5.02
N SER A 90 2.43 -9.26 4.99
CA SER A 90 3.46 -8.65 4.12
C SER A 90 3.84 -9.50 2.91
N GLY A 91 3.53 -10.80 2.93
CA GLY A 91 4.04 -11.76 1.94
C GLY A 91 5.54 -12.05 2.02
N LEU A 92 6.27 -11.40 2.93
CA LEU A 92 7.72 -11.49 3.03
C LEU A 92 8.16 -12.68 3.89
N VAL A 93 9.23 -13.34 3.47
CA VAL A 93 9.87 -14.45 4.20
C VAL A 93 11.34 -14.15 4.54
N PRO A 94 11.91 -14.85 5.54
CA PRO A 94 13.34 -14.74 5.83
C PRO A 94 14.20 -14.99 4.58
N GLY A 95 15.13 -14.07 4.32
CA GLY A 95 15.99 -14.08 3.13
C GLY A 95 15.55 -13.12 2.02
N ASP A 96 14.28 -12.70 1.99
CA ASP A 96 13.79 -11.79 0.94
C ASP A 96 14.44 -10.41 1.01
N LEU A 97 14.90 -9.97 2.18
CA LEU A 97 15.49 -8.64 2.42
C LEU A 97 17.03 -8.67 2.49
N ASP A 98 17.65 -9.82 2.20
CA ASP A 98 19.10 -10.01 2.20
C ASP A 98 19.64 -9.99 0.76
N PRO A 99 20.53 -9.05 0.38
CA PRO A 99 21.13 -9.00 -0.95
C PRO A 99 21.86 -10.28 -1.38
N ALA A 100 22.33 -11.11 -0.44
CA ALA A 100 23.06 -12.34 -0.75
C ALA A 100 22.13 -13.55 -0.99
N LEU A 101 20.90 -13.50 -0.47
CA LEU A 101 19.96 -14.64 -0.49
C LEU A 101 18.74 -14.37 -1.37
N SER A 102 18.32 -13.11 -1.49
CA SER A 102 17.08 -12.74 -2.13
C SER A 102 17.11 -13.00 -3.63
N LYS A 103 16.00 -13.52 -4.14
CA LYS A 103 15.71 -13.63 -5.58
C LYS A 103 15.07 -12.35 -6.15
N HIS A 104 14.74 -11.40 -5.29
CA HIS A 104 14.03 -10.17 -5.64
C HIS A 104 14.99 -9.02 -5.93
N HIS A 105 14.46 -7.95 -6.53
CA HIS A 105 15.24 -6.74 -6.77
C HIS A 105 15.41 -5.95 -5.46
N ILE A 106 16.57 -6.12 -4.82
CA ILE A 106 16.89 -5.45 -3.56
C ILE A 106 17.47 -4.07 -3.82
N VAL A 107 16.94 -3.07 -3.13
CA VAL A 107 17.45 -1.71 -3.12
C VAL A 107 17.70 -1.23 -1.70
N GLU A 108 18.57 -0.24 -1.56
CA GLU A 108 18.68 0.51 -0.31
C GLU A 108 17.45 1.38 -0.10
N LEU A 109 17.06 1.56 1.16
CA LEU A 109 15.92 2.40 1.55
C LEU A 109 15.95 3.77 0.85
N LYS A 110 17.11 4.44 0.85
CA LYS A 110 17.30 5.75 0.21
C LYS A 110 16.93 5.76 -1.28
N HIS A 111 17.22 4.70 -2.02
CA HIS A 111 16.88 4.62 -3.44
C HIS A 111 15.37 4.51 -3.66
N ALA A 112 14.67 3.70 -2.85
CA ALA A 112 13.21 3.62 -2.90
C ALA A 112 12.57 4.99 -2.61
N TYR A 113 13.05 5.70 -1.58
CA TYR A 113 12.60 7.06 -1.27
C TYR A 113 12.79 8.03 -2.44
N LEU A 114 13.96 8.00 -3.10
CA LEU A 114 14.24 8.89 -4.23
C LEU A 114 13.32 8.61 -5.42
N LYS A 115 13.02 7.33 -5.71
CA LYS A 115 12.07 6.95 -6.75
C LYS A 115 10.66 7.47 -6.43
N LEU A 116 10.16 7.22 -5.22
CA LEU A 116 8.85 7.70 -4.79
C LEU A 116 8.78 9.23 -4.81
N ARG A 117 9.83 9.90 -4.32
CA ARG A 117 9.91 11.37 -4.31
C ARG A 117 9.88 11.93 -5.74
N TYR A 118 10.61 11.33 -6.66
CA TYR A 118 10.59 11.71 -8.07
C TYR A 118 9.17 11.61 -8.66
N LEU A 119 8.44 10.53 -8.38
CA LEU A 119 7.06 10.37 -8.84
C LEU A 119 6.11 11.43 -8.26
N VAL A 120 6.30 11.81 -6.98
CA VAL A 120 5.55 12.91 -6.35
C VAL A 120 5.87 14.23 -7.04
N ASP A 121 7.16 14.57 -7.22
CA ASP A 121 7.60 15.81 -7.84
C ASP A 121 7.18 15.90 -9.33
N ALA A 122 7.04 14.76 -10.01
CA ALA A 122 6.54 14.65 -11.38
C ALA A 122 5.02 14.88 -11.50
N GLY A 123 4.29 15.08 -10.40
CA GLY A 123 2.85 15.34 -10.44
C GLY A 123 1.99 14.09 -10.66
N CYS A 124 2.54 12.89 -10.42
CA CYS A 124 1.77 11.63 -10.53
C CYS A 124 0.67 11.56 -9.47
N VAL A 125 -0.43 10.87 -9.81
CA VAL A 125 -1.53 10.59 -8.88
C VAL A 125 -1.41 9.15 -8.40
N PHE A 126 -1.34 8.96 -7.09
CA PHE A 126 -1.23 7.67 -6.42
C PHE A 126 -2.60 7.15 -6.03
N VAL A 127 -2.92 5.95 -6.50
CA VAL A 127 -4.11 5.19 -6.15
C VAL A 127 -3.70 4.02 -5.27
N GLY A 128 -4.40 3.79 -4.17
CA GLY A 128 -4.10 2.70 -3.25
C GLY A 128 -5.22 2.48 -2.24
N HIS A 129 -4.94 1.73 -1.18
CA HIS A 129 -5.94 1.41 -0.15
C HIS A 129 -5.37 1.60 1.25
N GLY A 130 -5.74 2.70 1.93
CA GLY A 130 -5.19 3.05 3.24
C GLY A 130 -3.90 3.87 3.20
N LEU A 131 -3.61 4.52 2.06
CA LEU A 131 -2.35 5.22 1.77
C LEU A 131 -1.91 6.27 2.80
N LYS A 132 -2.85 6.84 3.56
CA LYS A 132 -2.51 7.79 4.62
C LYS A 132 -1.55 7.19 5.65
N GLN A 133 -1.77 5.93 6.04
CA GLN A 133 -0.92 5.26 7.00
C GLN A 133 0.39 4.82 6.35
N ASP A 134 0.35 4.36 5.10
CA ASP A 134 1.53 3.91 4.36
C ASP A 134 2.50 5.07 4.12
N PHE A 135 2.05 6.20 3.59
CA PHE A 135 2.91 7.37 3.39
C PHE A 135 3.49 7.93 4.69
N LYS A 136 2.75 7.80 5.81
CA LYS A 136 3.27 8.15 7.13
C LYS A 136 4.41 7.20 7.55
N MET A 137 4.26 5.90 7.33
CA MET A 137 5.28 4.90 7.69
C MET A 137 6.48 4.94 6.74
N ILE A 138 6.25 5.18 5.45
CA ILE A 138 7.27 5.47 4.44
C ILE A 138 7.88 6.85 4.66
N ASN A 139 7.35 7.73 5.53
CA ASN A 139 7.87 9.08 5.76
C ASN A 139 8.02 9.91 4.46
N VAL A 140 7.03 9.84 3.56
CA VAL A 140 6.93 10.66 2.36
C VAL A 140 5.67 11.53 2.46
N THR A 141 5.82 12.83 2.24
CA THR A 141 4.67 13.75 2.20
C THR A 141 4.18 13.90 0.77
N VAL A 142 2.98 13.40 0.49
CA VAL A 142 2.32 13.53 -0.81
C VAL A 142 1.21 14.58 -0.71
N PRO A 143 1.15 15.56 -1.63
CA PRO A 143 0.06 16.51 -1.70
C PRO A 143 -1.31 15.82 -1.79
N PRO A 144 -2.35 16.27 -1.06
CA PRO A 144 -3.66 15.61 -1.07
C PRO A 144 -4.29 15.46 -2.46
N ALA A 145 -4.00 16.38 -3.39
CA ALA A 145 -4.49 16.34 -4.77
C ALA A 145 -3.90 15.17 -5.60
N GLN A 146 -2.80 14.59 -5.14
CA GLN A 146 -2.12 13.45 -5.76
C GLN A 146 -2.48 12.11 -5.08
N ILE A 147 -3.41 12.10 -4.12
CA ILE A 147 -3.79 10.88 -3.39
C ILE A 147 -5.24 10.53 -3.73
N VAL A 148 -5.43 9.30 -4.21
CA VAL A 148 -6.74 8.68 -4.42
C VAL A 148 -6.77 7.42 -3.55
N ASP A 149 -7.36 7.54 -2.36
CA ASP A 149 -7.45 6.44 -1.42
C ASP A 149 -8.79 5.70 -1.56
N THR A 150 -8.75 4.48 -2.09
CA THR A 150 -9.95 3.66 -2.33
C THR A 150 -10.72 3.38 -1.05
N VAL A 151 -10.05 3.32 0.12
CA VAL A 151 -10.75 3.14 1.39
C VAL A 151 -11.67 4.31 1.71
N GLU A 152 -11.30 5.52 1.28
CA GLU A 152 -12.10 6.74 1.48
C GLU A 152 -13.18 6.89 0.39
N LEU A 153 -12.91 6.45 -0.85
CA LEU A 153 -13.89 6.48 -1.94
C LEU A 153 -15.14 5.66 -1.63
N PHE A 154 -14.97 4.49 -1.00
CA PHE A 154 -16.06 3.58 -0.63
C PHE A 154 -16.48 3.72 0.84
N HIS A 155 -16.11 4.82 1.50
CA HIS A 155 -16.47 5.07 2.89
C HIS A 155 -17.70 5.98 3.03
N PHE A 156 -18.72 5.50 3.74
CA PHE A 156 -19.87 6.31 4.15
C PHE A 156 -19.66 6.90 5.54
N LYS A 157 -20.10 8.16 5.73
CA LYS A 157 -20.00 8.85 7.03
C LYS A 157 -20.60 7.97 8.14
N ARG A 158 -19.82 7.79 9.22
CA ARG A 158 -20.18 6.99 10.42
C ARG A 158 -20.24 5.47 10.19
N GLN A 159 -19.76 4.96 9.06
CA GLN A 159 -19.60 3.52 8.86
C GLN A 159 -18.15 3.08 9.08
N ARG A 160 -17.93 1.78 9.23
CA ARG A 160 -16.57 1.22 9.30
C ARG A 160 -15.93 1.28 7.92
N LYS A 161 -14.62 1.48 7.87
CA LYS A 161 -13.84 1.31 6.63
C LYS A 161 -13.88 -0.15 6.19
N LEU A 162 -14.05 -0.36 4.88
CA LEU A 162 -14.09 -1.68 4.26
C LEU A 162 -12.67 -2.09 3.85
N SER A 163 -12.34 -3.37 3.96
CA SER A 163 -11.03 -3.88 3.53
C SER A 163 -10.94 -4.00 2.01
N LEU A 164 -9.71 -3.95 1.49
CA LEU A 164 -9.44 -4.16 0.08
C LEU A 164 -10.02 -5.49 -0.41
N ARG A 165 -9.76 -6.59 0.33
CA ARG A 165 -10.30 -7.92 0.03
C ARG A 165 -11.83 -7.94 -0.06
N PHE A 166 -12.53 -7.26 0.84
CA PHE A 166 -13.99 -7.20 0.80
C PHE A 166 -14.47 -6.46 -0.45
N LEU A 167 -13.86 -5.32 -0.77
CA LEU A 167 -14.21 -4.53 -1.95
C LEU A 167 -13.91 -5.29 -3.24
N ALA A 168 -12.77 -5.98 -3.32
CA ALA A 168 -12.40 -6.82 -4.45
C ALA A 168 -13.43 -7.93 -4.70
N SER A 169 -13.81 -8.67 -3.65
CA SER A 169 -14.81 -9.73 -3.74
C SER A 169 -16.20 -9.20 -4.08
N TYR A 170 -16.60 -8.08 -3.47
CA TYR A 170 -17.94 -7.53 -3.67
C TYR A 170 -18.11 -6.85 -5.04
N LEU A 171 -17.15 -6.01 -5.46
CA LEU A 171 -17.25 -5.17 -6.66
C LEU A 171 -16.59 -5.79 -7.90
N LEU A 172 -15.45 -6.46 -7.74
CA LEU A 172 -14.69 -7.06 -8.84
C LEU A 172 -14.96 -8.56 -9.01
N LYS A 173 -15.59 -9.20 -8.01
CA LYS A 173 -15.84 -10.66 -7.96
C LYS A 173 -14.56 -11.49 -7.93
N GLU A 174 -13.52 -10.95 -7.31
CA GLU A 174 -12.19 -11.57 -7.18
C GLU A 174 -11.89 -11.86 -5.71
N ASP A 175 -11.23 -12.98 -5.42
CA ASP A 175 -10.70 -13.26 -4.08
C ASP A 175 -9.18 -13.10 -4.13
N ILE A 176 -8.70 -12.17 -3.32
CA ILE A 176 -7.28 -11.79 -3.21
C ILE A 176 -6.80 -12.06 -1.79
N GLN A 177 -5.49 -12.02 -1.56
CA GLN A 177 -4.91 -12.17 -0.22
C GLN A 177 -5.38 -13.46 0.51
N GLN A 178 -5.40 -14.61 -0.19
CA GLN A 178 -5.92 -15.85 0.39
C GLN A 178 -5.05 -16.40 1.52
N GLU A 179 -3.75 -16.60 1.26
CA GLU A 179 -2.79 -17.11 2.25
C GLU A 179 -1.89 -15.99 2.79
N THR A 180 -1.35 -15.19 1.89
CA THR A 180 -0.47 -14.05 2.16
C THR A 180 -0.84 -12.88 1.24
N HIS A 181 -0.38 -11.69 1.58
CA HIS A 181 -0.55 -10.52 0.72
C HIS A 181 0.50 -10.51 -0.39
N ASP A 182 0.12 -10.00 -1.55
CA ASP A 182 1.06 -9.61 -2.60
C ASP A 182 0.85 -8.14 -2.95
N SER A 183 1.88 -7.35 -2.70
CA SER A 183 1.85 -5.90 -2.89
C SER A 183 1.51 -5.47 -4.33
N ILE A 184 1.89 -6.26 -5.35
CA ILE A 184 1.53 -5.98 -6.74
C ILE A 184 0.04 -6.26 -6.99
N GLU A 185 -0.48 -7.40 -6.53
CA GLU A 185 -1.91 -7.73 -6.57
C GLU A 185 -2.74 -6.63 -5.91
N ASP A 186 -2.32 -6.14 -4.74
CA ASP A 186 -3.03 -5.13 -3.98
C ASP A 186 -3.03 -3.77 -4.68
N ALA A 187 -1.88 -3.32 -5.20
CA ALA A 187 -1.77 -2.09 -5.98
C ALA A 187 -2.63 -2.13 -7.25
N ARG A 188 -2.68 -3.27 -7.96
CA ARG A 188 -3.54 -3.48 -9.14
C ARG A 188 -5.01 -3.44 -8.76
N THR A 189 -5.38 -4.13 -7.69
CA THR A 189 -6.75 -4.19 -7.21
C THR A 189 -7.25 -2.79 -6.84
N ALA A 190 -6.43 -1.99 -6.15
CA ALA A 190 -6.78 -0.61 -5.82
C ALA A 190 -7.03 0.25 -7.07
N VAL A 191 -6.20 0.11 -8.11
CA VAL A 191 -6.43 0.80 -9.40
C VAL A 191 -7.73 0.36 -10.05
N ARG A 192 -8.03 -0.94 -10.08
CA ARG A 192 -9.27 -1.46 -10.67
C ARG A 192 -10.50 -1.01 -9.89
N LEU A 193 -10.41 -0.96 -8.56
CA LEU A 193 -11.46 -0.39 -7.71
C LEU A 193 -11.68 1.10 -7.96
N TYR A 194 -10.61 1.87 -8.20
CA TYR A 194 -10.74 3.27 -8.58
C TYR A 194 -11.43 3.44 -9.94
N HIS A 195 -11.06 2.66 -10.95
CA HIS A 195 -11.77 2.65 -12.24
C HIS A 195 -13.24 2.25 -12.07
N LYS A 196 -13.51 1.23 -11.24
CA LYS A 196 -14.87 0.82 -10.92
C LYS A 196 -15.68 1.93 -10.27
N TYR A 197 -15.07 2.69 -9.37
CA TYR A 197 -15.68 3.87 -8.75
C TYR A 197 -16.04 4.93 -9.79
N LEU A 198 -15.16 5.20 -10.76
CA LEU A 198 -15.43 6.15 -11.84
C LEU A 198 -16.57 5.67 -12.76
N GLU A 199 -16.62 4.38 -13.09
CA GLU A 199 -17.73 3.79 -13.84
C GLU A 199 -19.07 3.98 -13.10
N MET A 200 -19.10 3.70 -11.80
CA MET A 200 -20.30 3.85 -10.97
C MET A 200 -20.75 5.31 -10.91
N GLN A 201 -19.82 6.25 -10.71
CA GLN A 201 -20.12 7.69 -10.72
C GLN A 201 -20.68 8.18 -12.06
N ALA A 202 -20.22 7.59 -13.17
CA ALA A 202 -20.74 7.93 -14.51
C ALA A 202 -22.13 7.33 -14.78
N ALA A 203 -22.48 6.21 -14.14
CA ALA A 203 -23.78 5.55 -14.28
C ALA A 203 -24.91 6.20 -13.46
N GLY A 204 -24.56 7.01 -12.44
CA GLY A 204 -25.51 7.67 -11.52
C GLY A 204 -25.87 6.82 -10.30
#